data_AF-A0A1I4PUV5-F1
#
_entry.id   AF-A0A1I4PUV5-F1
#
_cell.length_a   1.000
_cell.length_b   1.000
_cell.length_c   1.000
_cell.angle_alpha   90.00
_cell.angle_beta   90.00
_cell.angle_gamma   90.00
#
_symmetry.space_group_name_H-M   'P 1'
#
loop_
_entity.id
_entity.type
_entity.pdbx_description
1 polymer ?
#
loop_
_entity_poly.entity_id
_entity_poly.type
_entity_poly.pdbx_seq_one_letter_code
_entity_poly.pdbx_strand_id
1 'polypeptide(L)'
;MVRVSSTNSLRLRTVLVASLMLPLPACSGRPTGVLLPIAQTEQLPGTSRVDMLVATTRKSATDRGVLFSGERGDAVTYTDLAVSIPPDATRQPGSVQWPKSLPGNPATDFVALRAEPVERTKVAAWTGRKARRGTKRHVLVFVHGFNNKFEDAVFRFAQIVHDSGAEVAPVLFTWPSKGSVLAYGYDRESTNFSRNGLETLLRDLAKDPNVGEVTVLAHSMGNWLTLESLRQMAIRDRRVAPKIRNVILAAPDVDMDLARSAFRDMGPDRPRLTLMVSGDDQALAVSRLVWGDSIRLGAIDPTVEPYKSELERQNIGVLNLSTVKGDDPLNHGKFASGEVVALLGKRLADGQPISDGQMGIGDRLVSTAAGAASTVATGAALAVAAPVAIVDPQTRETYGEHLSNVGSGLRDTVGSTVDLAGAPVRAVTGGR
;
A
#
# COMPACT_ATOMS: atom_id res chain seq x y z
N MET A 1 80.89 31.17 -35.05
CA MET A 1 80.91 29.90 -34.28
C MET A 1 80.65 30.28 -32.83
N VAL A 2 79.63 29.86 -32.09
CA VAL A 2 78.79 28.66 -32.07
C VAL A 2 77.37 29.07 -31.62
N ARG A 3 76.37 28.29 -32.03
CA ARG A 3 74.92 28.50 -31.88
C ARG A 3 74.38 27.61 -30.74
N VAL A 4 73.63 28.14 -29.77
CA VAL A 4 72.57 27.44 -28.98
C VAL A 4 71.64 28.53 -28.42
N SER A 5 70.49 28.82 -29.04
CA SER A 5 69.15 28.21 -28.86
C SER A 5 68.49 28.42 -27.50
N SER A 6 67.32 29.05 -27.58
CA SER A 6 66.38 29.51 -26.56
C SER A 6 65.71 28.42 -25.73
N THR A 7 65.21 28.77 -24.55
CA THR A 7 63.77 28.89 -24.22
C THR A 7 63.60 29.04 -22.71
N ASN A 8 62.72 29.93 -22.25
CA ASN A 8 61.68 29.53 -21.30
C ASN A 8 60.64 30.63 -21.07
N SER A 9 59.40 30.22 -21.31
CA SER A 9 58.15 30.95 -21.34
C SER A 9 57.41 30.95 -19.99
N LEU A 10 56.69 32.05 -19.76
CA LEU A 10 55.43 32.23 -19.04
C LEU A 10 55.17 31.46 -17.73
N ARG A 11 55.06 32.25 -16.66
CA ARG A 11 54.53 31.89 -15.34
C ARG A 11 53.03 31.57 -15.41
N LEU A 12 52.63 30.36 -15.01
CA LEU A 12 51.23 29.98 -14.77
C LEU A 12 50.96 30.02 -13.26
N ARG A 13 49.98 30.84 -12.84
CA ARG A 13 49.49 30.90 -11.46
C ARG A 13 48.49 29.75 -11.24
N THR A 14 48.87 28.76 -10.43
CA THR A 14 47.99 27.67 -10.00
C THR A 14 47.02 28.17 -8.93
N VAL A 15 45.73 28.28 -9.27
CA VAL A 15 44.64 28.47 -8.29
C VAL A 15 44.24 27.08 -7.80
N LEU A 16 44.57 26.76 -6.54
CA LEU A 16 44.18 25.52 -5.88
C LEU A 16 42.71 25.65 -5.43
N VAL A 17 41.78 25.10 -6.20
CA VAL A 17 40.38 24.94 -5.75
C VAL A 17 40.33 23.73 -4.83
N ALA A 18 40.34 23.99 -3.52
CA ALA A 18 40.08 22.96 -2.52
C ALA A 18 38.58 22.64 -2.52
N SER A 19 38.21 21.57 -3.21
CA SER A 19 36.87 20.99 -3.18
C SER A 19 36.56 20.50 -1.76
N LEU A 20 35.74 21.26 -1.03
CA LEU A 20 35.23 20.90 0.28
C LEU A 20 34.24 19.73 0.13
N MET A 21 34.73 18.50 0.20
CA MET A 21 33.92 17.28 0.29
C MET A 21 33.25 17.24 1.67
N LEU A 22 32.12 17.91 1.80
CA LEU A 22 31.22 17.73 2.95
C LEU A 22 30.71 16.27 2.93
N PRO A 23 30.93 15.48 3.99
CA PRO A 23 30.32 14.16 4.09
C PRO A 23 28.81 14.36 4.18
N LEU A 24 28.11 14.08 3.08
CA LEU A 24 26.66 13.94 3.11
C LEU A 24 26.35 12.84 4.12
N PRO A 25 25.52 13.09 5.16
CA PRO A 25 25.10 12.02 6.05
C PRO A 25 24.48 10.93 5.18
N ALA A 26 25.12 9.77 5.13
CA ALA A 26 24.53 8.58 4.53
C ALA A 26 23.29 8.27 5.37
N CYS A 27 22.13 8.73 4.91
CA CYS A 27 20.86 8.36 5.49
C CYS A 27 20.73 6.86 5.25
N SER A 28 21.01 6.06 6.28
CA SER A 28 20.82 4.62 6.22
C SER A 28 19.33 4.36 6.02
N GLY A 29 18.95 3.89 4.83
CA GLY A 29 17.60 3.36 4.57
C GLY A 29 17.29 2.17 5.49
N ARG A 30 16.06 1.68 5.44
CA ARG A 30 15.69 0.48 6.20
C ARG A 30 16.54 -0.71 5.74
N PRO A 31 16.96 -1.62 6.65
CA PRO A 31 17.68 -2.81 6.24
C PRO A 31 16.83 -3.65 5.27
N THR A 32 17.44 -4.15 4.21
CA THR A 32 16.80 -5.10 3.29
C THR A 32 16.83 -6.51 3.87
N GLY A 33 15.76 -7.29 3.64
CA GLY A 33 15.69 -8.68 4.12
C GLY A 33 15.00 -8.88 5.48
N VAL A 34 14.20 -7.91 5.95
CA VAL A 34 13.48 -7.97 7.24
C VAL A 34 12.47 -9.11 7.37
N LEU A 35 12.10 -9.76 6.26
CA LEU A 35 11.22 -10.92 6.26
C LEU A 35 11.97 -12.24 6.32
N LEU A 36 13.30 -12.22 6.44
CA LEU A 36 14.06 -13.43 6.76
C LEU A 36 13.61 -13.93 8.15
N PRO A 37 12.99 -15.13 8.24
CA PRO A 37 12.47 -15.61 9.50
C PRO A 37 13.58 -15.79 10.54
N ILE A 38 13.35 -15.32 11.76
CA ILE A 38 14.23 -15.65 12.88
C ILE A 38 13.80 -16.98 13.50
N ALA A 39 14.78 -17.83 13.84
CA ALA A 39 14.51 -19.07 14.54
C ALA A 39 14.11 -18.74 15.98
N GLN A 40 12.82 -18.84 16.28
CA GLN A 40 12.28 -18.63 17.61
C GLN A 40 11.41 -19.84 17.98
N THR A 41 11.93 -20.68 18.87
CA THR A 41 11.24 -21.91 19.31
C THR A 41 10.10 -21.64 20.28
N GLU A 42 10.20 -20.55 21.06
CA GLU A 42 9.20 -20.15 22.05
C GLU A 42 8.89 -18.65 21.96
N GLN A 43 7.62 -18.29 22.18
CA GLN A 43 7.18 -16.91 22.19
C GLN A 43 7.81 -16.17 23.38
N LEU A 44 8.44 -15.03 23.12
CA LEU A 44 9.03 -14.21 24.18
C LEU A 44 7.91 -13.63 25.06
N PRO A 45 8.11 -13.52 26.38
CA PRO A 45 7.13 -12.92 27.27
C PRO A 45 6.71 -11.52 26.82
N GLY A 46 5.41 -11.29 26.75
CA GLY A 46 4.82 -10.01 26.37
C GLY A 46 4.77 -9.73 24.86
N THR A 47 5.45 -10.50 24.01
CA THR A 47 5.27 -10.35 22.55
C THR A 47 3.96 -10.99 22.10
N SER A 48 3.43 -10.53 20.97
CA SER A 48 2.26 -11.13 20.33
C SER A 48 2.61 -11.72 18.97
N ARG A 49 1.78 -12.64 18.48
CA ARG A 49 1.97 -13.28 17.17
C ARG A 49 0.75 -13.08 16.29
N VAL A 50 0.98 -12.55 15.10
CA VAL A 50 -0.03 -12.47 14.03
C VAL A 50 0.32 -13.47 12.94
N ASP A 51 -0.57 -14.42 12.70
CA ASP A 51 -0.50 -15.30 11.53
C ASP A 51 -1.42 -14.78 10.44
N MET A 52 -0.95 -14.74 9.20
CA MET A 52 -1.70 -14.26 8.04
C MET A 52 -1.43 -15.10 6.80
N LEU A 53 -2.43 -15.20 5.94
CA LEU A 53 -2.26 -15.71 4.58
C LEU A 53 -2.02 -14.52 3.67
N VAL A 54 -0.91 -14.53 2.94
CA VAL A 54 -0.62 -13.50 1.95
C VAL A 54 -0.85 -14.09 0.57
N ALA A 55 -1.77 -13.50 -0.19
CA ALA A 55 -1.96 -13.78 -1.61
C ALA A 55 -1.31 -12.66 -2.42
N THR A 56 -0.54 -13.00 -3.43
CA THR A 56 0.22 -12.00 -4.19
C THR A 56 0.30 -12.28 -5.67
N THR A 57 0.21 -11.22 -6.47
CA THR A 57 0.51 -11.21 -7.91
C THR A 57 1.90 -10.67 -8.22
N ARG A 58 2.74 -10.47 -7.19
CA ARG A 58 4.14 -10.08 -7.33
C ARG A 58 4.99 -11.25 -7.81
N LYS A 59 6.04 -10.96 -8.56
CA LYS A 59 7.08 -11.90 -8.92
C LYS A 59 7.92 -12.24 -7.70
N SER A 60 8.17 -13.53 -7.46
CA SER A 60 9.09 -13.97 -6.41
C SER A 60 10.47 -13.34 -6.61
N ALA A 61 11.08 -12.90 -5.52
CA ALA A 61 12.44 -12.39 -5.53
C ALA A 61 13.43 -13.53 -5.29
N THR A 62 14.66 -13.34 -5.76
CA THR A 62 15.78 -14.28 -5.56
C THR A 62 16.64 -13.90 -4.37
N ASP A 63 16.53 -12.65 -3.89
CA ASP A 63 17.36 -12.12 -2.81
C ASP A 63 16.93 -12.65 -1.45
N ARG A 64 17.91 -12.95 -0.61
CA ARG A 64 17.68 -13.56 0.69
C ARG A 64 16.90 -12.61 1.62
N GLY A 65 15.79 -13.08 2.17
CA GLY A 65 14.92 -12.29 3.06
C GLY A 65 13.97 -11.33 2.32
N VAL A 66 14.04 -11.27 0.99
CA VAL A 66 13.08 -10.59 0.13
C VAL A 66 12.23 -11.68 -0.52
N LEU A 67 10.95 -11.75 -0.17
CA LEU A 67 10.09 -12.83 -0.67
C LEU A 67 9.55 -12.53 -2.08
N PHE A 68 9.16 -11.28 -2.32
CA PHE A 68 8.56 -10.85 -3.57
C PHE A 68 9.04 -9.45 -3.94
N SER A 69 9.25 -9.22 -5.24
CA SER A 69 9.70 -7.93 -5.77
C SER A 69 8.52 -6.99 -6.06
N GLY A 70 8.83 -5.80 -6.59
CA GLY A 70 7.84 -4.91 -7.19
C GLY A 70 7.40 -5.32 -8.60
N GLU A 71 7.91 -6.42 -9.16
CA GLU A 71 7.56 -6.88 -10.50
C GLU A 71 6.30 -7.73 -10.55
N ARG A 72 5.64 -7.78 -11.71
CA ARG A 72 4.46 -8.62 -11.97
C ARG A 72 4.87 -10.09 -12.09
N GLY A 73 4.20 -10.96 -11.35
CA GLY A 73 4.31 -12.42 -11.46
C GLY A 73 3.20 -13.00 -12.34
N ASP A 74 3.40 -14.21 -12.85
CA ASP A 74 2.51 -14.82 -13.85
C ASP A 74 1.18 -15.34 -13.27
N ALA A 75 1.11 -15.55 -11.95
CA ALA A 75 -0.05 -16.09 -11.28
C ALA A 75 -0.15 -15.57 -9.83
N VAL A 76 -1.34 -15.72 -9.24
CA VAL A 76 -1.50 -15.52 -7.79
C VAL A 76 -0.83 -16.66 -7.02
N THR A 77 0.06 -16.30 -6.10
CA THR A 77 0.74 -17.24 -5.20
C THR A 77 0.35 -16.94 -3.76
N TYR A 78 0.53 -17.91 -2.87
CA TYR A 78 0.12 -17.80 -1.47
C TYR A 78 1.28 -18.11 -0.54
N THR A 79 1.37 -17.39 0.57
CA THR A 79 2.38 -17.56 1.61
C THR A 79 1.73 -17.50 2.98
N ASP A 80 2.05 -18.45 3.83
CA ASP A 80 1.70 -18.44 5.25
C ASP A 80 2.81 -17.69 6.00
N LEU A 81 2.45 -16.52 6.54
CA LEU A 81 3.37 -15.62 7.20
C LEU A 81 2.99 -15.48 8.67
N ALA A 82 4.00 -15.50 9.53
CA ALA A 82 3.84 -15.20 10.95
C ALA A 82 4.77 -14.05 11.33
N VAL A 83 4.23 -13.06 12.03
CA VAL A 83 4.96 -11.87 12.50
C VAL A 83 4.87 -11.81 14.03
N SER A 84 6.01 -11.62 14.69
CA SER A 84 6.05 -11.23 16.10
C SER A 84 5.88 -9.72 16.21
N ILE A 85 5.06 -9.32 17.17
CA ILE A 85 4.78 -7.92 17.52
C ILE A 85 5.40 -7.67 18.89
N PRO A 86 6.18 -6.58 19.07
CA PRO A 86 6.77 -6.26 20.37
C PRO A 86 5.69 -5.96 21.42
N PRO A 87 6.02 -6.01 22.73
CA PRO A 87 5.07 -5.74 23.79
C PRO A 87 4.43 -4.35 23.68
N ASP A 88 3.16 -4.24 24.07
CA ASP A 88 2.41 -2.96 24.07
C ASP A 88 3.13 -1.88 24.90
N ALA A 89 3.87 -2.26 25.93
CA ALA A 89 4.65 -1.36 26.78
C ALA A 89 5.84 -0.68 26.06
N THR A 90 6.31 -1.23 24.94
CA THR A 90 7.48 -0.71 24.20
C THR A 90 7.13 -0.21 22.80
N ARG A 91 5.84 -0.19 22.44
CA ARG A 91 5.36 0.28 21.13
C ARG A 91 4.28 1.35 21.27
N GLN A 92 4.05 2.07 20.18
CA GLN A 92 2.92 2.98 20.04
C GLN A 92 1.88 2.34 19.10
N PRO A 93 0.61 2.13 19.53
CA PRO A 93 -0.45 1.65 18.65
C PRO A 93 -0.58 2.50 17.40
N GLY A 94 -0.82 1.87 16.25
CA GLY A 94 -0.86 2.51 14.94
C GLY A 94 0.50 2.61 14.23
N SER A 95 1.60 2.37 14.94
CA SER A 95 2.95 2.45 14.37
C SER A 95 3.61 1.09 14.23
N VAL A 96 4.47 0.96 13.21
CA VAL A 96 5.28 -0.24 12.95
C VAL A 96 6.71 0.04 13.41
N GLN A 97 7.21 -0.73 14.39
CA GLN A 97 8.61 -0.65 14.83
C GLN A 97 9.48 -1.51 13.91
N TRP A 98 10.19 -0.87 13.00
CA TRP A 98 11.06 -1.55 12.04
C TRP A 98 12.40 -1.95 12.66
N PRO A 99 12.95 -3.12 12.31
CA PRO A 99 14.31 -3.48 12.68
C PRO A 99 15.33 -2.45 12.18
N LYS A 100 16.26 -2.03 13.05
CA LYS A 100 17.38 -1.15 12.67
C LYS A 100 18.56 -1.92 12.08
N SER A 101 18.63 -3.21 12.37
CA SER A 101 19.66 -4.15 11.91
C SER A 101 19.07 -5.55 11.80
N LEU A 102 19.73 -6.45 11.06
CA LEU A 102 19.33 -7.86 10.97
C LEU A 102 20.28 -8.77 11.76
N PRO A 103 19.76 -9.84 12.42
CA PRO A 103 18.33 -10.14 12.59
C PRO A 103 17.63 -9.12 13.49
N GLY A 104 16.33 -8.90 13.28
CA GLY A 104 15.54 -7.98 14.13
C GLY A 104 15.31 -8.54 15.54
N ASN A 105 14.95 -7.67 16.48
CA ASN A 105 14.70 -8.04 17.87
C ASN A 105 13.20 -8.06 18.19
N PRO A 106 12.56 -9.23 18.39
CA PRO A 106 11.12 -9.33 18.69
C PRO A 106 10.67 -8.58 19.96
N ALA A 107 11.56 -8.20 20.87
CA ALA A 107 11.22 -7.40 22.04
C ALA A 107 11.02 -5.90 21.72
N THR A 108 11.53 -5.43 20.57
CA THR A 108 11.47 -4.01 20.18
C THR A 108 10.92 -3.79 18.76
N ASP A 109 10.96 -4.82 17.92
CA ASP A 109 10.73 -4.73 16.48
C ASP A 109 9.65 -5.72 16.03
N PHE A 110 9.01 -5.39 14.92
CA PHE A 110 8.25 -6.35 14.13
C PHE A 110 9.24 -7.28 13.41
N VAL A 111 9.08 -8.59 13.59
CA VAL A 111 9.97 -9.58 12.97
C VAL A 111 9.19 -10.73 12.37
N ALA A 112 9.64 -11.21 11.21
CA ALA A 112 9.11 -12.42 10.63
C ALA A 112 9.56 -13.65 11.44
N LEU A 113 8.60 -14.49 11.82
CA LEU A 113 8.82 -15.78 12.48
C LEU A 113 8.74 -16.94 11.48
N ARG A 114 8.00 -16.75 10.39
CA ARG A 114 7.73 -17.77 9.38
C ARG A 114 7.28 -17.15 8.08
N ALA A 115 7.70 -17.73 6.96
CA ALA A 115 7.28 -17.37 5.62
C ALA A 115 7.33 -18.59 4.72
N GLU A 116 6.22 -19.32 4.61
CA GLU A 116 6.16 -20.62 3.93
C GLU A 116 5.20 -20.57 2.74
N PRO A 117 5.59 -21.03 1.54
CA PRO A 117 4.67 -21.14 0.42
C PRO A 117 3.47 -22.03 0.74
N VAL A 118 2.30 -21.64 0.25
CA VAL A 118 1.06 -22.40 0.41
C VAL A 118 0.50 -22.71 -0.97
N GLU A 119 0.20 -23.98 -1.22
CA GLU A 119 -0.55 -24.35 -2.42
C GLU A 119 -1.98 -23.82 -2.33
N ARG A 120 -2.52 -23.34 -3.45
CA ARG A 120 -3.89 -22.81 -3.53
C ARG A 120 -4.94 -23.79 -2.98
N THR A 121 -4.76 -25.10 -3.19
CA THR A 121 -5.64 -26.17 -2.68
C THR A 121 -5.68 -26.23 -1.14
N LYS A 122 -4.65 -25.72 -0.46
CA LYS A 122 -4.53 -25.69 1.01
C LYS A 122 -5.05 -24.39 1.63
N VAL A 123 -5.42 -23.39 0.83
CA VAL A 123 -5.94 -22.10 1.31
C VAL A 123 -7.20 -22.27 2.17
N ALA A 124 -8.14 -23.12 1.75
CA ALA A 124 -9.36 -23.38 2.51
C ALA A 124 -9.06 -24.06 3.87
N ALA A 125 -8.08 -24.96 3.90
CA ALA A 125 -7.64 -25.58 5.14
C ALA A 125 -6.96 -24.57 6.07
N TRP A 126 -6.16 -23.64 5.53
CA TRP A 126 -5.51 -22.59 6.29
C TRP A 126 -6.53 -21.63 6.92
N THR A 127 -7.43 -21.08 6.09
CA THR A 127 -8.44 -20.11 6.52
C THR A 127 -9.40 -20.77 7.51
N GLY A 128 -9.82 -22.00 7.27
CA GLY A 128 -10.68 -22.74 8.20
C GLY A 128 -10.07 -22.95 9.59
N ARG A 129 -8.76 -23.19 9.71
CA ARG A 129 -8.09 -23.30 11.03
C ARG A 129 -8.09 -21.97 11.79
N LYS A 130 -7.94 -20.85 11.09
CA LYS A 130 -7.87 -19.51 11.70
C LYS A 130 -9.25 -18.93 11.98
N ALA A 131 -10.17 -19.04 11.03
CA ALA A 131 -11.53 -18.50 11.12
C ALA A 131 -12.36 -19.16 12.23
N ARG A 132 -12.12 -20.45 12.53
CA ARG A 132 -12.78 -21.18 13.64
C ARG A 132 -12.47 -20.63 15.03
N ARG A 133 -11.43 -19.81 15.18
CA ARG A 133 -11.10 -19.17 16.47
C ARG A 133 -12.06 -18.04 16.83
N GLY A 134 -12.72 -17.44 15.84
CA GLY A 134 -13.72 -16.39 16.03
C GLY A 134 -15.15 -16.90 15.86
N THR A 135 -16.10 -16.22 16.48
CA THR A 135 -17.52 -16.64 16.54
C THR A 135 -18.23 -16.70 15.18
N LYS A 136 -17.78 -15.93 14.17
CA LYS A 136 -18.46 -15.79 12.85
C LYS A 136 -17.70 -16.41 11.68
N ARG A 137 -16.58 -17.09 11.91
CA ARG A 137 -15.70 -17.57 10.83
C ARG A 137 -15.35 -16.45 9.83
N HIS A 138 -14.95 -15.32 10.40
CA HIS A 138 -14.78 -14.05 9.69
C HIS A 138 -13.38 -13.93 9.11
N VAL A 139 -13.28 -13.59 7.84
CA VAL A 139 -12.03 -13.27 7.15
C VAL A 139 -11.94 -11.76 6.94
N LEU A 140 -10.80 -11.18 7.30
CA LEU A 140 -10.45 -9.80 6.96
C LEU A 140 -9.41 -9.82 5.84
N VAL A 141 -9.79 -9.32 4.66
CA VAL A 141 -8.89 -9.13 3.53
C VAL A 141 -8.37 -7.70 3.54
N PHE A 142 -7.06 -7.50 3.60
CA PHE A 142 -6.45 -6.18 3.44
C PHE A 142 -5.80 -6.02 2.07
N VAL A 143 -6.06 -4.89 1.40
CA VAL A 143 -5.46 -4.52 0.11
C VAL A 143 -4.69 -3.22 0.29
N HIS A 144 -3.36 -3.29 0.19
CA HIS A 144 -2.51 -2.12 0.42
C HIS A 144 -2.62 -1.07 -0.70
N GLY A 145 -2.16 0.14 -0.39
CA GLY A 145 -2.13 1.29 -1.30
C GLY A 145 -0.85 1.41 -2.14
N PHE A 146 -0.72 2.55 -2.81
CA PHE A 146 0.44 2.97 -3.59
C PHE A 146 1.72 3.05 -2.73
N ASN A 147 2.89 2.98 -3.37
CA ASN A 147 4.19 3.17 -2.71
C ASN A 147 4.43 2.18 -1.54
N ASN A 148 4.16 0.89 -1.76
CA ASN A 148 4.41 -0.15 -0.77
C ASN A 148 5.28 -1.28 -1.34
N LYS A 149 6.38 -1.61 -0.66
CA LYS A 149 7.08 -2.88 -0.86
C LYS A 149 6.26 -4.01 -0.22
N PHE A 150 6.69 -5.26 -0.41
CA PHE A 150 5.95 -6.41 0.11
C PHE A 150 5.95 -6.42 1.65
N GLU A 151 7.11 -6.17 2.26
CA GLU A 151 7.31 -6.07 3.70
C GLU A 151 6.54 -4.92 4.36
N ASP A 152 6.36 -3.79 3.67
CA ASP A 152 5.55 -2.68 4.16
C ASP A 152 4.10 -3.13 4.37
N ALA A 153 3.54 -3.83 3.38
CA ALA A 153 2.18 -4.36 3.45
C ALA A 153 2.02 -5.43 4.53
N VAL A 154 3.01 -6.33 4.68
CA VAL A 154 3.01 -7.38 5.71
C VAL A 154 3.00 -6.80 7.12
N PHE A 155 3.96 -5.92 7.44
CA PHE A 155 4.04 -5.36 8.80
C PHE A 155 2.90 -4.38 9.10
N ARG A 156 2.46 -3.59 8.11
CA ARG A 156 1.27 -2.74 8.28
C ARG A 156 0.04 -3.56 8.60
N PHE A 157 -0.20 -4.66 7.88
CA PHE A 157 -1.36 -5.50 8.16
C PHE A 157 -1.24 -6.23 9.49
N ALA A 158 -0.04 -6.70 9.86
CA ALA A 158 0.20 -7.29 11.17
C ALA A 158 -0.15 -6.30 12.29
N GLN A 159 0.25 -5.03 12.13
CA GLN A 159 -0.09 -3.95 13.06
C GLN A 159 -1.61 -3.74 13.14
N ILE A 160 -2.31 -3.62 12.00
CA ILE A 160 -3.77 -3.42 11.98
C ILE A 160 -4.49 -4.57 12.69
N VAL A 161 -4.10 -5.81 12.42
CA VAL A 161 -4.73 -6.99 13.04
C VAL A 161 -4.49 -6.98 14.54
N HIS A 162 -3.24 -6.80 14.98
CA HIS A 162 -2.88 -6.77 16.40
C HIS A 162 -3.62 -5.67 17.15
N ASP A 163 -3.55 -4.44 16.63
CA ASP A 163 -4.14 -3.26 17.29
C ASP A 163 -5.66 -3.26 17.30
N SER A 164 -6.29 -3.98 16.36
CA SER A 164 -7.74 -4.08 16.33
C SER A 164 -8.27 -5.00 17.42
N GLY A 165 -7.47 -5.99 17.85
CA GLY A 165 -7.95 -7.09 18.69
C GLY A 165 -9.08 -7.91 18.05
N ALA A 166 -9.31 -7.77 16.73
CA ALA A 166 -10.41 -8.43 16.05
C ALA A 166 -10.15 -9.94 15.90
N GLU A 167 -11.14 -10.76 16.26
CA GLU A 167 -11.10 -12.21 16.07
C GLU A 167 -11.41 -12.60 14.61
N VAL A 168 -10.50 -12.26 13.71
CA VAL A 168 -10.61 -12.52 12.27
C VAL A 168 -9.49 -13.44 11.78
N ALA A 169 -9.73 -14.15 10.67
CA ALA A 169 -8.67 -14.77 9.88
C ALA A 169 -8.02 -13.71 8.96
N PRO A 170 -6.76 -13.31 9.19
CA PRO A 170 -6.14 -12.24 8.42
C PRO A 170 -5.66 -12.74 7.06
N VAL A 171 -6.10 -12.09 5.98
CA VAL A 171 -5.64 -12.34 4.62
C VAL A 171 -5.12 -11.03 4.02
N LEU A 172 -3.86 -10.99 3.63
CA LEU A 172 -3.28 -9.86 2.92
C LEU A 172 -3.30 -10.14 1.42
N PHE A 173 -3.80 -9.20 0.61
CA PHE A 173 -3.58 -9.22 -0.83
C PHE A 173 -2.54 -8.16 -1.20
N THR A 174 -1.42 -8.59 -1.78
CA THR A 174 -0.38 -7.67 -2.28
C THR A 174 -0.31 -7.66 -3.80
N TRP A 175 -0.21 -6.49 -4.38
CA TRP A 175 -0.05 -6.29 -5.83
C TRP A 175 1.31 -5.64 -6.14
N PRO A 176 1.82 -5.68 -7.39
CA PRO A 176 3.17 -5.25 -7.78
C PRO A 176 3.37 -3.74 -7.74
N SER A 177 3.39 -3.18 -6.53
CA SER A 177 3.88 -1.82 -6.29
C SER A 177 5.39 -1.84 -6.20
N LYS A 178 6.03 -0.88 -6.87
CA LYS A 178 7.48 -0.68 -6.83
C LYS A 178 7.98 -0.06 -5.53
N GLY A 179 7.08 0.45 -4.69
CA GLY A 179 7.51 1.18 -3.49
C GLY A 179 8.27 2.45 -3.86
N SER A 180 7.76 3.19 -4.84
CA SER A 180 8.34 4.47 -5.25
C SER A 180 7.26 5.43 -5.71
N VAL A 181 7.34 6.69 -5.26
CA VAL A 181 6.47 7.77 -5.76
C VAL A 181 6.65 8.02 -7.26
N LEU A 182 7.86 7.74 -7.79
CA LEU A 182 8.19 7.90 -9.21
C LEU A 182 7.60 6.79 -10.08
N ALA A 183 7.14 5.69 -9.46
CA ALA A 183 6.55 4.55 -10.14
C ALA A 183 5.02 4.63 -10.27
N TYR A 184 4.40 5.79 -10.01
CA TYR A 184 2.93 5.93 -9.97
C TYR A 184 2.22 5.32 -11.18
N GLY A 185 2.70 5.60 -12.40
CA GLY A 185 2.12 5.03 -13.62
C GLY A 185 2.24 3.51 -13.69
N TYR A 186 3.40 2.95 -13.33
CA TYR A 186 3.62 1.51 -13.27
C TYR A 186 2.69 0.86 -12.25
N ASP A 187 2.64 1.42 -11.03
CA ASP A 187 1.84 0.92 -9.92
C ASP A 187 0.35 0.88 -10.30
N ARG A 188 -0.16 1.92 -10.96
CA ARG A 188 -1.53 1.93 -11.47
C ARG A 188 -1.78 0.79 -12.45
N GLU A 189 -0.94 0.61 -13.46
CA GLU A 189 -1.11 -0.51 -14.40
C GLU A 189 -0.98 -1.87 -13.70
N SER A 190 -0.16 -1.95 -12.66
CA SER A 190 0.01 -3.15 -11.83
C SER A 190 -1.21 -3.44 -10.95
N THR A 191 -1.97 -2.42 -10.54
CA THR A 191 -3.30 -2.64 -9.94
C THR A 191 -4.26 -3.25 -10.95
N ASN A 192 -4.34 -2.72 -12.18
CA ASN A 192 -5.19 -3.29 -13.23
C ASN A 192 -4.82 -4.73 -13.58
N PHE A 193 -3.52 -5.03 -13.64
CA PHE A 193 -2.97 -6.38 -13.82
C PHE A 193 -3.47 -7.35 -12.73
N SER A 194 -3.58 -6.87 -11.50
CA SER A 194 -3.88 -7.70 -10.32
C SER A 194 -5.36 -7.97 -10.09
N ARG A 195 -6.27 -7.39 -10.89
CA ARG A 195 -7.74 -7.55 -10.74
C ARG A 195 -8.17 -9.01 -10.74
N ASN A 196 -7.66 -9.80 -11.68
CA ASN A 196 -7.95 -11.23 -11.76
C ASN A 196 -7.45 -12.00 -10.54
N GLY A 197 -6.30 -11.63 -9.99
CA GLY A 197 -5.73 -12.24 -8.79
C GLY A 197 -6.60 -11.99 -7.55
N LEU A 198 -7.01 -10.73 -7.34
CA LEU A 198 -7.87 -10.38 -6.20
C LEU A 198 -9.26 -11.01 -6.34
N GLU A 199 -9.87 -10.97 -7.53
CA GLU A 199 -11.14 -11.64 -7.79
C GLU A 199 -11.05 -13.15 -7.50
N THR A 200 -9.95 -13.80 -7.91
CA THR A 200 -9.70 -15.23 -7.65
C THR A 200 -9.66 -15.52 -6.16
N LEU A 201 -8.89 -14.74 -5.38
CA LEU A 201 -8.84 -14.88 -3.93
C LEU A 201 -10.24 -14.73 -3.31
N LEU A 202 -10.96 -13.66 -3.65
CA LEU A 202 -12.28 -13.38 -3.09
C LEU A 202 -13.31 -14.47 -3.42
N ARG A 203 -13.25 -15.04 -4.64
CA ARG A 203 -14.07 -16.18 -5.04
C ARG A 203 -13.75 -17.44 -4.24
N ASP A 204 -12.46 -17.72 -4.02
CA ASP A 204 -12.04 -18.89 -3.25
C ASP A 204 -12.51 -18.79 -1.80
N LEU A 205 -12.32 -17.62 -1.17
CA LEU A 205 -12.82 -17.34 0.18
C LEU A 205 -14.35 -17.45 0.26
N ALA A 206 -15.08 -16.93 -0.73
CA ALA A 206 -16.53 -17.00 -0.74
C ALA A 206 -17.07 -18.44 -0.88
N LYS A 207 -16.36 -19.30 -1.62
CA LYS A 207 -16.72 -20.71 -1.84
C LYS A 207 -16.36 -21.61 -0.65
N ASP A 208 -15.40 -21.23 0.18
CA ASP A 208 -14.97 -22.04 1.32
C ASP A 208 -16.09 -22.20 2.37
N PRO A 209 -16.55 -23.42 2.68
CA PRO A 209 -17.57 -23.64 3.73
C PRO A 209 -17.11 -23.25 5.14
N ASN A 210 -15.80 -23.13 5.37
CA ASN A 210 -15.25 -22.68 6.64
C ASN A 210 -15.24 -21.15 6.78
N VAL A 211 -15.54 -20.39 5.73
CA VAL A 211 -15.67 -18.92 5.78
C VAL A 211 -17.14 -18.56 5.86
N GLY A 212 -17.52 -17.81 6.90
CA GLY A 212 -18.88 -17.30 7.09
C GLY A 212 -19.07 -15.93 6.45
N GLU A 213 -18.08 -15.05 6.63
CA GLU A 213 -18.12 -13.66 6.18
C GLU A 213 -16.72 -13.20 5.73
N VAL A 214 -16.68 -12.35 4.72
CA VAL A 214 -15.48 -11.66 4.22
C VAL A 214 -15.71 -10.15 4.33
N THR A 215 -14.82 -9.48 5.06
CA THR A 215 -14.69 -8.02 5.02
C THR A 215 -13.43 -7.66 4.24
N VAL A 216 -13.53 -6.70 3.31
CA VAL A 216 -12.37 -6.14 2.62
C VAL A 216 -12.06 -4.76 3.18
N LEU A 217 -10.82 -4.54 3.61
CA LEU A 217 -10.26 -3.22 3.94
C LEU A 217 -9.25 -2.86 2.84
N ALA A 218 -9.49 -1.77 2.13
CA ALA A 218 -8.61 -1.32 1.05
C ALA A 218 -8.11 0.10 1.34
N HIS A 219 -6.85 0.39 1.03
CA HIS A 219 -6.24 1.70 1.26
C HIS A 219 -5.79 2.36 -0.05
N SER A 220 -6.00 3.68 -0.17
CA SER A 220 -5.48 4.50 -1.28
C SER A 220 -5.80 3.89 -2.66
N MET A 221 -4.80 3.71 -3.52
CA MET A 221 -4.93 3.05 -4.83
C MET A 221 -5.41 1.59 -4.76
N GLY A 222 -5.29 0.90 -3.61
CA GLY A 222 -5.86 -0.43 -3.40
C GLY A 222 -7.39 -0.44 -3.48
N ASN A 223 -8.05 0.71 -3.27
CA ASN A 223 -9.49 0.87 -3.45
C ASN A 223 -9.90 0.73 -4.92
N TRP A 224 -9.11 1.26 -5.85
CA TRP A 224 -9.32 1.10 -7.29
C TRP A 224 -9.34 -0.38 -7.67
N LEU A 225 -8.28 -1.12 -7.28
CA LEU A 225 -8.17 -2.56 -7.49
C LEU A 225 -9.36 -3.31 -6.90
N THR A 226 -9.75 -2.97 -5.68
CA THR A 226 -10.87 -3.62 -4.97
C THR A 226 -12.19 -3.41 -5.70
N LEU A 227 -12.54 -2.17 -6.02
CA LEU A 227 -13.78 -1.84 -6.70
C LEU A 227 -13.86 -2.48 -8.09
N GLU A 228 -12.79 -2.42 -8.86
CA GLU A 228 -12.75 -3.03 -10.19
C GLU A 228 -12.83 -4.57 -10.14
N SER A 229 -12.24 -5.21 -9.13
CA SER A 229 -12.33 -6.67 -8.94
C SER A 229 -13.75 -7.11 -8.56
N LEU A 230 -14.43 -6.34 -7.69
CA LEU A 230 -15.82 -6.62 -7.30
C LEU A 230 -16.80 -6.32 -8.44
N ARG A 231 -16.59 -5.23 -9.18
CA ARG A 231 -17.32 -4.91 -10.41
C ARG A 231 -17.17 -6.03 -11.45
N GLN A 232 -15.95 -6.49 -11.69
CA GLN A 232 -15.67 -7.61 -12.59
C GLN A 232 -16.39 -8.89 -12.14
N MET A 233 -16.38 -9.18 -10.84
CA MET A 233 -17.14 -10.31 -10.27
C MET A 233 -18.63 -10.16 -10.55
N ALA A 234 -19.20 -8.98 -10.32
CA ALA A 234 -20.61 -8.72 -10.55
C ALA A 234 -21.00 -8.83 -12.02
N ILE A 235 -20.17 -8.34 -12.94
CA ILE A 235 -20.39 -8.48 -14.39
C ILE A 235 -20.36 -9.97 -14.78
N ARG A 236 -19.39 -10.74 -14.26
CA ARG A 236 -19.23 -12.16 -14.61
C ARG A 236 -20.31 -13.06 -13.98
N ASP A 237 -20.65 -12.83 -12.71
CA ASP A 237 -21.52 -13.70 -11.93
C ASP A 237 -22.95 -13.15 -11.75
N ARG A 238 -23.24 -11.97 -12.34
CA ARG A 238 -24.46 -11.18 -12.15
C ARG A 238 -24.72 -10.69 -10.72
N ARG A 239 -23.74 -10.84 -9.83
CA ARG A 239 -23.73 -10.33 -8.45
C ARG A 239 -22.34 -10.46 -7.83
N VAL A 240 -22.07 -9.68 -6.80
CA VAL A 240 -20.96 -9.96 -5.89
C VAL A 240 -21.30 -11.19 -5.03
N ALA A 241 -20.30 -11.95 -4.60
CA ALA A 241 -20.53 -13.10 -3.75
C ALA A 241 -21.11 -12.67 -2.37
N PRO A 242 -22.18 -13.30 -1.83
CA PRO A 242 -22.93 -12.75 -0.70
C PRO A 242 -22.16 -12.81 0.63
N LYS A 243 -21.11 -13.65 0.70
CA LYS A 243 -20.19 -13.67 1.84
C LYS A 243 -19.29 -12.44 1.90
N ILE A 244 -19.07 -11.74 0.78
CA ILE A 244 -18.36 -10.47 0.75
C ILE A 244 -19.34 -9.40 1.21
N ARG A 245 -19.40 -9.20 2.52
CA ARG A 245 -20.50 -8.47 3.16
C ARG A 245 -20.18 -6.99 3.36
N ASN A 246 -18.92 -6.70 3.69
CA ASN A 246 -18.45 -5.37 4.04
C ASN A 246 -17.21 -5.00 3.24
N VAL A 247 -17.16 -3.79 2.70
CA VAL A 247 -16.00 -3.23 2.01
C VAL A 247 -15.74 -1.84 2.58
N ILE A 248 -14.56 -1.68 3.16
CA ILE A 248 -14.10 -0.47 3.83
C ILE A 248 -13.05 0.17 2.93
N LEU A 249 -13.37 1.36 2.43
CA LEU A 249 -12.54 2.11 1.51
C LEU A 249 -11.84 3.23 2.27
N ALA A 250 -10.59 3.00 2.65
CA ALA A 250 -9.79 3.95 3.42
C ALA A 250 -9.01 4.89 2.49
N ALA A 251 -9.22 6.19 2.65
CA ALA A 251 -8.62 7.26 1.84
C ALA A 251 -8.62 6.94 0.33
N PRO A 252 -9.79 6.67 -0.29
CA PRO A 252 -9.83 6.11 -1.64
C PRO A 252 -9.31 7.06 -2.72
N ASP A 253 -8.19 6.68 -3.34
CA ASP A 253 -7.67 7.30 -4.57
C ASP A 253 -8.37 6.70 -5.79
N VAL A 254 -9.67 7.01 -5.92
CA VAL A 254 -10.55 6.53 -6.99
C VAL A 254 -11.30 7.72 -7.55
N ASP A 255 -11.35 7.84 -8.88
CA ASP A 255 -12.20 8.81 -9.55
C ASP A 255 -13.68 8.60 -9.19
N MET A 256 -14.39 9.69 -8.88
CA MET A 256 -15.79 9.63 -8.42
C MET A 256 -16.72 8.98 -9.45
N ASP A 257 -16.56 9.26 -10.75
CA ASP A 257 -17.42 8.70 -11.79
C ASP A 257 -17.13 7.22 -12.02
N LEU A 258 -15.87 6.80 -11.89
CA LEU A 258 -15.50 5.40 -11.90
C LEU A 258 -16.06 4.66 -10.67
N ALA A 259 -16.04 5.29 -9.49
CA ALA A 259 -16.69 4.73 -8.29
C ALA A 259 -18.20 4.59 -8.49
N ARG A 260 -18.88 5.62 -8.99
CA ARG A 260 -20.32 5.58 -9.34
C ARG A 260 -20.63 4.45 -10.33
N SER A 261 -19.81 4.30 -11.37
CA SER A 261 -19.98 3.21 -12.34
C SER A 261 -19.81 1.85 -11.68
N ALA A 262 -18.79 1.67 -10.84
CA ALA A 262 -18.58 0.40 -10.13
C ALA A 262 -19.75 0.07 -9.20
N PHE A 263 -20.29 1.06 -8.46
CA PHE A 263 -21.43 0.85 -7.57
C PHE A 263 -22.68 0.44 -8.33
N ARG A 264 -22.95 1.08 -9.48
CA ARG A 264 -24.07 0.73 -10.35
C ARG A 264 -23.92 -0.67 -10.95
N ASP A 265 -22.75 -0.99 -11.48
CA ASP A 265 -22.48 -2.26 -12.15
C ASP A 265 -22.49 -3.45 -11.16
N MET A 266 -22.20 -3.22 -9.88
CA MET A 266 -22.37 -4.22 -8.81
C MET A 266 -23.83 -4.50 -8.44
N GLY A 267 -24.75 -3.60 -8.78
CA GLY A 267 -26.18 -3.75 -8.51
C GLY A 267 -26.60 -3.48 -7.06
N PRO A 268 -27.91 -3.64 -6.76
CA PRO A 268 -28.47 -3.34 -5.43
C PRO A 268 -28.00 -4.30 -4.33
N ASP A 269 -27.64 -5.54 -4.69
CA ASP A 269 -27.14 -6.57 -3.77
C ASP A 269 -25.63 -6.46 -3.52
N ARG A 270 -25.03 -5.30 -3.82
CA ARG A 270 -23.60 -5.06 -3.59
C ARG A 270 -23.26 -5.09 -2.09
N PRO A 271 -21.98 -5.33 -1.73
CA PRO A 271 -21.54 -5.27 -0.35
C PRO A 271 -21.84 -3.92 0.30
N ARG A 272 -21.96 -3.91 1.64
CA ARG A 272 -22.04 -2.66 2.41
C ARG A 272 -20.71 -1.92 2.28
N LEU A 273 -20.78 -0.69 1.79
CA LEU A 273 -19.61 0.15 1.60
C LEU A 273 -19.46 1.11 2.79
N THR A 274 -18.25 1.28 3.29
CA THR A 274 -17.90 2.34 4.24
C THR A 274 -16.70 3.11 3.71
N LEU A 275 -16.81 4.43 3.58
CA LEU A 275 -15.72 5.32 3.22
C LEU A 275 -15.06 5.86 4.48
N MET A 276 -13.73 5.79 4.57
CA MET A 276 -12.98 6.58 5.52
C MET A 276 -12.33 7.73 4.75
N VAL A 277 -12.77 8.96 5.03
CA VAL A 277 -12.34 10.17 4.32
C VAL A 277 -11.65 11.12 5.29
N SER A 278 -10.73 11.94 4.79
CA SER A 278 -10.08 13.00 5.57
C SER A 278 -9.97 14.24 4.70
N GLY A 279 -10.59 15.35 5.12
CA GLY A 279 -10.62 16.59 4.35
C GLY A 279 -9.24 17.28 4.26
N ASP A 280 -8.32 16.89 5.12
CA ASP A 280 -6.93 17.37 5.18
C ASP A 280 -5.91 16.37 4.58
N ASP A 281 -6.36 15.34 3.84
CA ASP A 281 -5.49 14.38 3.15
C ASP A 281 -4.72 15.04 2.00
N GLN A 282 -3.40 15.20 2.19
CA GLN A 282 -2.54 15.88 1.23
C GLN A 282 -2.08 14.96 0.09
N ALA A 283 -2.13 13.63 0.26
CA ALA A 283 -1.72 12.70 -0.79
C ALA A 283 -2.73 12.66 -1.95
N LEU A 284 -4.01 12.83 -1.65
CA LEU A 284 -5.05 12.95 -2.69
C LEU A 284 -4.91 14.24 -3.51
N ALA A 285 -4.34 15.30 -2.94
CA ALA A 285 -4.03 16.52 -3.68
C ALA A 285 -2.91 16.29 -4.72
N VAL A 286 -1.90 15.48 -4.38
CA VAL A 286 -0.84 15.08 -5.34
C VAL A 286 -1.42 14.18 -6.45
N SER A 287 -2.36 13.28 -6.13
CA SER A 287 -3.06 12.49 -7.15
C SER A 287 -3.85 13.38 -8.12
N ARG A 288 -4.54 14.41 -7.63
CA ARG A 288 -5.24 15.39 -8.52
C ARG A 288 -4.29 16.07 -9.50
N LEU A 289 -3.06 16.41 -9.08
CA LEU A 289 -2.06 17.00 -9.97
C LEU A 289 -1.68 16.08 -11.15
N VAL A 290 -1.64 14.77 -10.90
CA VAL A 290 -1.31 13.76 -11.93
C VAL A 290 -2.49 13.47 -12.86
N TRP A 291 -3.72 13.57 -12.36
CA TRP A 291 -4.94 13.11 -13.05
C TRP A 291 -5.88 14.21 -13.54
N GLY A 292 -5.45 15.48 -13.45
CA GLY A 292 -6.28 16.63 -13.77
C GLY A 292 -7.45 16.82 -12.79
N ASP A 293 -8.45 17.59 -13.20
CA ASP A 293 -9.54 18.09 -12.34
C ASP A 293 -10.58 17.03 -11.90
N SER A 294 -10.23 15.74 -11.98
CA SER A 294 -11.11 14.66 -11.51
C SER A 294 -11.26 14.63 -9.99
N ILE A 295 -12.51 14.57 -9.52
CA ILE A 295 -12.81 14.52 -8.10
C ILE A 295 -12.52 13.11 -7.58
N ARG A 296 -11.66 13.01 -6.56
CA ARG A 296 -11.36 11.75 -5.89
C ARG A 296 -12.39 11.43 -4.82
N LEU A 297 -12.87 10.19 -4.79
CA LEU A 297 -13.81 9.68 -3.81
C LEU A 297 -13.35 9.92 -2.36
N GLY A 298 -12.06 9.81 -2.08
CA GLY A 298 -11.51 10.00 -0.74
C GLY A 298 -11.41 11.46 -0.30
N ALA A 299 -11.55 12.40 -1.24
CA ALA A 299 -11.37 13.83 -1.03
C ALA A 299 -12.68 14.62 -1.23
N ILE A 300 -13.82 13.94 -1.22
CA ILE A 300 -15.15 14.58 -1.16
C ILE A 300 -15.44 15.03 0.27
N ASP A 301 -16.21 16.11 0.41
CA ASP A 301 -16.84 16.44 1.69
C ASP A 301 -18.18 15.69 1.78
N PRO A 302 -18.31 14.70 2.68
CA PRO A 302 -19.54 13.91 2.80
C PRO A 302 -20.71 14.69 3.41
N THR A 303 -20.48 15.92 3.90
CA THR A 303 -21.49 16.76 4.54
C THR A 303 -22.13 17.77 3.58
N VAL A 304 -21.58 17.91 2.37
CA VAL A 304 -21.98 18.91 1.36
C VAL A 304 -22.67 18.25 0.17
N GLU A 305 -23.63 18.95 -0.44
CA GLU A 305 -24.30 18.49 -1.66
C GLU A 305 -23.39 18.63 -2.91
N PRO A 306 -23.49 17.71 -3.90
CA PRO A 306 -24.45 16.61 -4.00
C PRO A 306 -24.04 15.33 -3.23
N TYR A 307 -22.86 15.30 -2.61
CA TYR A 307 -22.26 14.09 -2.05
C TYR A 307 -23.02 13.54 -0.85
N LYS A 308 -23.49 14.41 0.05
CA LYS A 308 -24.29 13.99 1.21
C LYS A 308 -25.49 13.14 0.79
N SER A 309 -26.38 13.72 -0.01
CA SER A 309 -27.57 13.00 -0.47
C SER A 309 -27.22 11.81 -1.37
N GLU A 310 -26.13 11.86 -2.13
CA GLU A 310 -25.68 10.73 -2.95
C GLU A 310 -25.24 9.53 -2.10
N LEU A 311 -24.41 9.75 -1.08
CA LEU A 311 -23.94 8.70 -0.19
C LEU A 311 -25.09 8.09 0.61
N GLU A 312 -26.03 8.92 1.08
CA GLU A 312 -27.26 8.47 1.76
C GLU A 312 -28.14 7.61 0.86
N ARG A 313 -28.45 8.06 -0.37
CA ARG A 313 -29.23 7.26 -1.34
C ARG A 313 -28.56 5.94 -1.69
N GLN A 314 -27.23 5.94 -1.74
CA GLN A 314 -26.43 4.76 -2.01
C GLN A 314 -26.22 3.89 -0.75
N ASN A 315 -26.77 4.26 0.41
CA ASN A 315 -26.54 3.57 1.67
C ASN A 315 -25.03 3.30 1.93
N ILE A 316 -24.21 4.31 1.63
CA ILE A 316 -22.76 4.28 1.82
C ILE A 316 -22.46 4.90 3.18
N GLY A 317 -21.82 4.09 4.02
CA GLY A 317 -21.31 4.53 5.29
C GLY A 317 -20.16 5.51 5.15
N VAL A 318 -20.06 6.48 6.05
CA VAL A 318 -18.92 7.42 6.07
C VAL A 318 -18.35 7.54 7.47
N LEU A 319 -17.03 7.47 7.55
CA LEU A 319 -16.23 7.76 8.73
C LEU A 319 -15.29 8.92 8.40
N ASN A 320 -15.60 10.10 8.92
CA ASN A 320 -14.76 11.28 8.71
C ASN A 320 -13.61 11.29 9.73
N LEU A 321 -12.38 11.21 9.23
CA LEU A 321 -11.14 11.17 9.98
C LEU A 321 -10.42 12.52 10.07
N SER A 322 -11.05 13.61 9.61
CA SER A 322 -10.40 14.94 9.55
C SER A 322 -9.91 15.41 10.92
N THR A 323 -10.59 15.03 12.01
CA THR A 323 -10.20 15.36 13.39
C THR A 323 -9.21 14.38 14.02
N VAL A 324 -8.91 13.26 13.34
CA VAL A 324 -7.97 12.26 13.82
C VAL A 324 -6.55 12.74 13.51
N LYS A 325 -5.66 12.65 14.49
CA LYS A 325 -4.25 12.98 14.29
C LYS A 325 -3.60 11.91 13.39
N GLY A 326 -2.96 12.36 12.31
CA GLY A 326 -2.12 11.50 11.47
C GLY A 326 -0.72 11.35 12.05
N ASP A 327 -0.11 10.19 11.82
CA ASP A 327 1.29 9.92 12.16
C ASP A 327 2.22 10.06 10.93
N ASP A 328 1.66 10.35 9.76
CA ASP A 328 2.38 10.58 8.51
C ASP A 328 2.27 12.04 8.04
N PRO A 329 3.30 12.60 7.38
CA PRO A 329 3.30 14.01 6.94
C PRO A 329 2.16 14.39 5.99
N LEU A 330 1.53 13.41 5.33
CA LEU A 330 0.48 13.63 4.33
C LEU A 330 -0.93 13.40 4.89
N ASN A 331 -1.07 13.02 6.15
CA ASN A 331 -2.34 12.66 6.78
C ASN A 331 -3.11 11.54 6.04
N HIS A 332 -2.41 10.72 5.25
CA HIS A 332 -2.99 9.71 4.37
C HIS A 332 -3.10 8.32 5.03
N GLY A 333 -2.38 8.12 6.13
CA GLY A 333 -2.31 6.88 6.90
C GLY A 333 -3.25 6.81 8.10
N LYS A 334 -4.10 7.83 8.34
CA LYS A 334 -4.98 7.94 9.52
C LYS A 334 -5.85 6.70 9.78
N PHE A 335 -6.22 5.95 8.73
CA PHE A 335 -6.99 4.70 8.85
C PHE A 335 -6.31 3.63 9.72
N ALA A 336 -4.98 3.67 9.81
CA ALA A 336 -4.17 2.71 10.54
C ALA A 336 -3.77 3.21 11.94
N SER A 337 -4.23 4.39 12.37
CA SER A 337 -3.95 4.91 13.70
C SER A 337 -4.59 4.02 14.77
N GLY A 338 -4.01 3.99 15.98
CA GLY A 338 -4.48 3.10 17.05
C GLY A 338 -5.96 3.27 17.38
N GLU A 339 -6.45 4.51 17.41
CA GLU A 339 -7.87 4.87 17.61
C GLU A 339 -8.78 4.26 16.53
N VAL A 340 -8.45 4.48 15.26
CA VAL A 340 -9.30 4.06 14.13
C VAL A 340 -9.30 2.54 14.02
N VAL A 341 -8.15 1.91 14.24
CA VAL A 341 -8.00 0.45 14.21
C VAL A 341 -8.71 -0.21 15.39
N ALA A 342 -8.68 0.38 16.59
CA ALA A 342 -9.46 -0.12 17.72
C ALA A 342 -10.97 -0.03 17.46
N LEU A 343 -11.44 1.05 16.82
CA LEU A 343 -12.84 1.18 16.38
C LEU A 343 -13.20 0.11 15.34
N LEU A 344 -12.34 -0.10 14.36
CA LEU A 344 -12.50 -1.16 13.36
C LEU A 344 -12.65 -2.52 14.04
N GLY A 345 -11.80 -2.82 15.02
CA GLY A 345 -11.83 -4.06 15.78
C GLY A 345 -13.15 -4.31 16.50
N LYS A 346 -13.65 -3.31 17.24
CA LYS A 346 -14.96 -3.38 17.91
C LYS A 346 -16.09 -3.68 16.91
N ARG A 347 -16.08 -3.01 15.77
CA ARG A 347 -17.12 -3.18 14.73
C ARG A 347 -17.04 -4.56 14.06
N LEU A 348 -15.84 -5.06 13.78
CA LEU A 348 -15.64 -6.40 13.24
C LEU A 348 -16.14 -7.47 14.23
N ALA A 349 -15.86 -7.33 15.53
CA ALA A 349 -16.34 -8.24 16.56
C ALA A 349 -17.88 -8.26 16.65
N ASP A 350 -18.50 -7.08 16.72
CA ASP A 350 -19.95 -6.95 16.85
C ASP A 350 -20.69 -7.31 15.55
N GLY A 351 -19.98 -7.36 14.41
CA GLY A 351 -20.56 -7.50 13.06
C GLY A 351 -21.52 -6.37 12.71
N GLN A 352 -21.30 -5.20 13.32
CA GLN A 352 -22.06 -3.99 13.08
C GLN A 352 -21.44 -3.24 11.90
N PRO A 353 -22.24 -2.59 11.03
CA PRO A 353 -21.73 -1.65 10.06
C PRO A 353 -20.87 -0.58 10.75
N ILE A 354 -19.73 -0.23 10.16
CA ILE A 354 -18.81 0.77 10.73
C ILE A 354 -19.47 2.17 10.80
N SER A 355 -20.51 2.38 9.98
CA SER A 355 -21.15 3.65 9.70
C SER A 355 -22.55 3.88 10.29
N ASP A 356 -23.03 3.07 11.23
CA ASP A 356 -24.38 3.22 11.83
C ASP A 356 -24.54 4.46 12.75
N GLY A 357 -23.87 5.56 12.41
CA GLY A 357 -24.18 6.89 12.89
C GLY A 357 -23.52 7.88 11.93
N GLN A 358 -24.30 8.82 11.38
CA GLN A 358 -23.80 10.01 10.70
C GLN A 358 -23.08 10.92 11.72
N MET A 359 -21.95 10.46 12.26
CA MET A 359 -21.23 11.10 13.35
C MET A 359 -19.74 10.84 13.18
N GLY A 360 -18.94 11.90 13.17
CA GLY A 360 -17.48 11.80 13.08
C GLY A 360 -16.90 11.05 14.28
N ILE A 361 -15.65 10.59 14.21
CA ILE A 361 -15.02 9.98 15.39
C ILE A 361 -14.96 10.98 16.55
N GLY A 362 -14.87 12.29 16.25
CA GLY A 362 -15.00 13.37 17.22
C GLY A 362 -16.31 13.37 18.02
N ASP A 363 -17.44 12.99 17.41
CA ASP A 363 -18.75 12.95 18.09
C ASP A 363 -18.91 11.73 19.01
N ARG A 364 -18.19 10.63 18.73
CA ARG A 364 -18.15 9.43 19.59
C ARG A 364 -17.13 9.53 20.73
N LEU A 365 -16.20 10.48 20.67
CA LEU A 365 -15.20 10.74 21.73
C LEU A 365 -15.75 11.54 22.91
N VAL A 366 -16.95 12.15 22.77
CA VAL A 366 -17.56 12.98 23.82
C VAL A 366 -17.94 12.20 25.09
N SER A 367 -18.01 10.86 25.07
CA SER A 367 -18.33 10.08 26.27
C SER A 367 -17.14 9.62 27.12
N THR A 368 -15.88 9.94 26.77
CA THR A 368 -14.71 9.44 27.54
C THR A 368 -13.52 10.39 27.72
N ALA A 369 -13.63 11.69 27.44
CA ALA A 369 -12.56 12.63 27.79
C ALA A 369 -13.10 13.98 28.27
N ALA A 370 -13.40 14.08 29.56
CA ALA A 370 -13.41 15.38 30.22
C ALA A 370 -11.95 15.86 30.34
N GLY A 371 -11.57 16.85 29.52
CA GLY A 371 -10.39 17.68 29.77
C GLY A 371 -9.38 17.73 28.64
N ALA A 372 -9.52 18.73 27.77
CA ALA A 372 -8.47 19.69 27.35
C ALA A 372 -8.99 20.47 26.14
N ALA A 373 -9.37 21.72 26.35
CA ALA A 373 -9.65 22.66 25.27
C ALA A 373 -8.32 23.19 24.71
N SER A 374 -8.15 23.15 23.38
CA SER A 374 -7.17 24.00 22.72
C SER A 374 -7.77 24.58 21.44
N THR A 375 -7.74 25.91 21.38
CA THR A 375 -8.09 26.75 20.25
C THR A 375 -7.14 26.53 19.08
N VAL A 376 -7.66 26.13 17.92
CA VAL A 376 -6.87 26.02 16.68
C VAL A 376 -6.89 27.37 15.95
N ALA A 377 -5.72 27.97 15.79
CA ALA A 377 -5.48 29.11 14.91
C ALA A 377 -5.10 28.61 13.51
N THR A 378 -5.82 29.06 12.49
CA THR A 378 -5.59 28.70 11.09
C THR A 378 -4.41 29.51 10.53
N GLY A 379 -3.24 28.89 10.41
CA GLY A 379 -2.10 29.41 9.65
C GLY A 379 -1.94 28.62 8.35
N ALA A 380 -2.06 29.29 7.20
CA ALA A 380 -1.83 28.68 5.90
C ALA A 380 -0.40 28.16 5.76
N ALA A 381 -0.23 26.95 5.22
CA ALA A 381 1.07 26.44 4.79
C ALA A 381 1.02 26.09 3.30
N LEU A 382 1.49 27.04 2.47
CA LEU A 382 1.94 26.78 1.11
C LEU A 382 3.47 26.65 1.14
N ALA A 383 3.98 25.42 0.98
CA ALA A 383 5.37 25.07 0.63
C ALA A 383 5.39 23.53 0.42
N VAL A 384 6.00 22.86 -0.57
CA VAL A 384 7.18 23.11 -1.41
C VAL A 384 7.08 22.18 -2.65
N ALA A 385 7.44 22.65 -3.84
CA ALA A 385 7.87 21.78 -4.93
C ALA A 385 9.33 21.35 -4.70
N ALA A 386 9.55 20.34 -3.85
CA ALA A 386 10.83 19.66 -3.77
C ALA A 386 10.80 18.50 -4.78
N PRO A 387 11.92 18.11 -5.41
CA PRO A 387 11.95 16.87 -6.18
C PRO A 387 11.46 15.76 -5.26
N VAL A 388 10.38 15.06 -5.62
CA VAL A 388 9.68 14.13 -4.71
C VAL A 388 10.63 13.06 -4.14
N ALA A 389 11.68 12.72 -4.90
CA ALA A 389 12.77 11.85 -4.48
C ALA A 389 13.64 12.42 -3.32
N ILE A 390 13.72 13.73 -3.11
CA ILE A 390 14.51 14.32 -2.02
C ILE A 390 13.76 14.23 -0.68
N VAL A 391 12.43 14.12 -0.71
CA VAL A 391 11.60 14.12 0.51
C VAL A 391 11.15 12.71 0.89
N ASP A 392 10.79 11.84 -0.07
CA ASP A 392 10.29 10.48 0.23
C ASP A 392 11.44 9.47 0.48
N PRO A 393 11.57 8.89 1.69
CA PRO A 393 12.64 7.94 2.00
C PRO A 393 12.60 6.66 1.15
N GLN A 394 11.40 6.17 0.83
CA GLN A 394 11.22 4.91 0.09
C GLN A 394 11.65 5.05 -1.37
N THR A 395 11.33 6.17 -1.99
CA THR A 395 11.79 6.55 -3.33
C THR A 395 13.30 6.75 -3.38
N ARG A 396 13.93 7.28 -2.33
CA ARG A 396 15.40 7.37 -2.25
C ARG A 396 16.06 6.00 -2.32
N GLU A 397 15.49 5.01 -1.64
CA GLU A 397 16.00 3.64 -1.64
C GLU A 397 15.92 2.99 -3.04
N THR A 398 14.88 3.30 -3.82
CA THR A 398 14.67 2.71 -5.16
C THR A 398 15.18 3.59 -6.32
N TYR A 399 15.69 4.79 -6.03
CA TYR A 399 16.10 5.77 -7.06
C TYR A 399 17.18 5.22 -8.01
N GLY A 400 18.13 4.43 -7.50
CA GLY A 400 19.15 3.79 -8.31
C GLY A 400 18.58 2.84 -9.37
N GLU A 401 17.51 2.10 -9.03
CA GLU A 401 16.80 1.22 -9.97
C GLU A 401 16.04 2.02 -11.03
N HIS A 402 15.51 3.19 -10.68
CA HIS A 402 14.87 4.07 -11.65
C HIS A 402 15.87 4.58 -12.69
N LEU A 403 17.07 5.00 -12.25
CA LEU A 403 18.12 5.46 -13.16
C LEU A 403 18.62 4.34 -14.09
N SER A 404 18.78 3.11 -13.59
CA SER A 404 19.19 1.98 -14.44
C SER A 404 18.12 1.64 -15.47
N ASN A 405 16.83 1.67 -15.10
CA ASN A 405 15.72 1.42 -16.02
C ASN A 405 15.63 2.49 -17.11
N VAL A 406 15.76 3.77 -16.78
CA VAL A 406 15.81 4.87 -17.78
C VAL A 406 17.04 4.71 -18.68
N GLY A 407 18.19 4.38 -18.11
CA GLY A 407 19.42 4.12 -18.86
C GLY A 407 19.30 2.94 -19.83
N SER A 408 18.61 1.86 -19.43
CA SER A 408 18.33 0.71 -20.30
C SER A 408 17.37 1.08 -21.43
N GLY A 409 16.27 1.78 -21.15
CA GLY A 409 15.33 2.22 -22.19
C GLY A 409 15.95 3.18 -23.21
N LEU A 410 16.86 4.05 -22.78
CA LEU A 410 17.63 4.91 -23.69
C LEU A 410 18.62 4.11 -24.55
N ARG A 411 19.28 3.08 -23.98
CA ARG A 411 20.16 2.18 -24.74
C ARG A 411 19.40 1.35 -25.76
N ASP A 412 18.20 0.86 -25.41
CA ASP A 412 17.35 0.09 -26.32
C ASP A 412 16.78 0.96 -27.44
N THR A 413 16.43 2.23 -27.12
CA THR A 413 15.99 3.21 -28.13
C THR A 413 17.14 3.54 -29.10
N VAL A 414 18.35 3.78 -28.58
CA VAL A 414 19.53 4.05 -29.42
C VAL A 414 19.92 2.80 -30.24
N GLY A 415 19.86 1.60 -29.66
CA GLY A 415 20.10 0.34 -30.35
C GLY A 415 19.13 0.09 -31.51
N SER A 416 17.83 0.35 -31.30
CA SER A 416 16.82 0.22 -32.35
C SER A 416 16.99 1.24 -33.49
N THR A 417 17.49 2.45 -33.21
CA THR A 417 17.82 3.43 -34.25
C THR A 417 19.09 3.08 -35.03
N VAL A 418 20.02 2.33 -34.43
CA VAL A 418 21.23 1.85 -35.12
C VAL A 418 20.94 0.64 -36.00
N ASP A 419 20.02 -0.25 -35.59
CA ASP A 419 19.58 -1.39 -36.40
C ASP A 419 18.74 -0.96 -37.62
N LEU A 420 17.95 0.12 -37.51
CA LEU A 420 17.24 0.70 -38.66
C LEU A 420 18.17 1.37 -39.68
N ALA A 421 19.39 1.74 -39.28
CA ALA A 421 20.41 2.30 -40.18
C ALA A 421 21.30 1.22 -40.85
N GLY A 422 21.15 -0.05 -40.48
CA GLY A 422 22.01 -1.16 -40.92
C GLY A 422 21.40 -2.15 -41.91
N ALA A 423 20.12 -2.02 -42.31
CA ALA A 423 19.49 -2.98 -43.20
C ALA A 423 19.88 -2.74 -44.69
N PRO A 424 20.56 -3.70 -45.36
CA PRO A 424 20.85 -3.57 -46.79
C PRO A 424 19.59 -3.87 -47.62
N VAL A 425 19.16 -2.89 -48.42
CA VAL A 425 18.14 -3.07 -49.47
C VAL A 425 18.67 -4.09 -50.49
N ARG A 426 18.03 -5.26 -50.59
CA ARG A 426 18.29 -6.24 -51.67
C ARG A 426 17.03 -6.50 -52.50
N ALA A 427 17.02 -5.79 -53.63
CA ALA A 427 16.35 -5.97 -54.91
C ALA A 427 15.22 -7.00 -55.07
N VAL A 428 14.05 -6.47 -55.45
CA VAL A 428 13.05 -7.14 -56.29
C VAL A 428 13.50 -7.03 -57.75
N THR A 429 13.94 -8.15 -58.34
CA THR A 429 13.95 -8.34 -59.80
C THR A 429 13.53 -9.77 -60.11
N GLY A 430 12.39 -9.92 -60.77
CA GLY A 430 11.89 -11.21 -61.22
C GLY A 430 10.54 -11.02 -61.91
N GLY A 431 10.58 -10.49 -63.12
CA GLY A 431 9.42 -10.43 -64.02
C GLY A 431 9.48 -11.54 -65.07
N ARG A 432 8.32 -12.19 -65.25
CA ARG A 432 7.89 -13.15 -66.29
C ARG A 432 8.52 -14.53 -66.30
#